data_AF-A0A5D3EDC7-F1
#
_entry.id   AF-A0A5D3EDC7-F1
#
_cell.length_a   1.000
_cell.length_b   1.000
_cell.length_c   1.000
_cell.angle_alpha   90.00
_cell.angle_beta   90.00
_cell.angle_gamma   90.00
#
_symmetry.space_group_name_H-M   'P 1'
#
loop_
_entity.id
_entity.type
_entity.pdbx_description
1 polymer ?
#
loop_
_entity_poly.entity_id
_entity_poly.type
_entity_poly.pdbx_seq_one_letter_code
_entity_poly.pdbx_strand_id
1 'polypeptide(L)'
;MDKLKKPQDIMACWLITASNMLQWWQDRYTEGGNELPEGTPNGIGKGPYKSAIFDDAITKFMAPERGGNITTGLIWYIEGENAALANHSYPMPGTGGYLKNMQGEPVEYSKKYILSYDDWENMATEEEALQIFSENLLNRLKTGAVMGLEIKTHVGLGGALHAITLWGAEVNSKNEVTSVYITDSDDYEHQLVRCPIETYDFKSELYNAKQIAMKIPAGEAYEEGGTWAILRVFHIAPPKSVRF
;
A
#
# COMPACT_ATOMS: atom_id res chain seq x y z
N MET A 1 4.20 -1.29 -11.33
CA MET A 1 4.89 -2.60 -11.37
C MET A 1 3.80 -3.61 -11.31
N ASP A 2 3.83 -4.58 -12.23
CA ASP A 2 2.68 -5.40 -12.51
C ASP A 2 3.05 -6.86 -12.28
N LYS A 3 2.04 -7.67 -11.95
CA LYS A 3 2.22 -9.12 -11.87
C LYS A 3 2.57 -9.66 -13.26
N LEU A 4 3.17 -10.84 -13.29
CA LEU A 4 3.43 -11.58 -14.52
C LEU A 4 2.49 -12.77 -14.68
N LYS A 5 1.42 -12.83 -13.86
CA LYS A 5 0.43 -13.93 -13.81
C LYS A 5 1.09 -15.29 -13.56
N LYS A 6 2.16 -15.33 -12.77
CA LYS A 6 2.85 -16.55 -12.35
C LYS A 6 2.24 -17.07 -11.05
N PRO A 7 2.31 -18.40 -10.78
CA PRO A 7 1.77 -18.96 -9.54
C PRO A 7 2.30 -18.27 -8.27
N GLN A 8 3.55 -17.78 -8.31
CA GLN A 8 4.17 -17.10 -7.18
C GLN A 8 3.76 -15.63 -6.98
N ASP A 9 3.20 -14.96 -8.00
CA ASP A 9 2.87 -13.53 -7.93
C ASP A 9 1.37 -13.22 -8.01
N ILE A 10 0.54 -14.22 -8.31
CA ILE A 10 -0.91 -14.06 -8.48
C ILE A 10 -1.57 -13.45 -7.24
N MET A 11 -1.07 -13.77 -6.05
CA MET A 11 -1.54 -13.23 -4.76
C MET A 11 -0.62 -12.16 -4.16
N ALA A 12 0.35 -11.62 -4.92
CA ALA A 12 1.41 -10.75 -4.39
C ALA A 12 1.12 -9.24 -4.47
N CYS A 13 -0.12 -8.81 -4.68
CA CYS A 13 -0.48 -7.39 -4.77
C CYS A 13 -0.05 -6.56 -3.55
N TRP A 14 -0.16 -7.16 -2.35
CA TRP A 14 0.29 -6.57 -1.09
C TRP A 14 1.81 -6.33 -1.05
N LEU A 15 2.59 -7.26 -1.60
CA LEU A 15 4.05 -7.19 -1.62
C LEU A 15 4.56 -6.24 -2.71
N ILE A 16 3.87 -6.19 -3.86
CA ILE A 16 4.14 -5.20 -4.92
C ILE A 16 3.84 -3.79 -4.40
N THR A 17 2.69 -3.60 -3.73
CA THR A 17 2.33 -2.32 -3.12
C THR A 17 3.36 -1.89 -2.07
N ALA A 18 3.75 -2.81 -1.17
CA ALA A 18 4.83 -2.56 -0.22
C ALA A 18 6.15 -2.18 -0.92
N SER A 19 6.49 -2.86 -2.01
CA SER A 19 7.70 -2.59 -2.80
C SER A 19 7.68 -1.20 -3.46
N ASN A 20 6.54 -0.77 -4.00
CA ASN A 20 6.38 0.57 -4.56
C ASN A 20 6.54 1.65 -3.48
N MET A 21 5.93 1.42 -2.31
CA MET A 21 6.07 2.33 -1.15
C MET A 21 7.54 2.44 -0.71
N LEU A 22 8.24 1.31 -0.62
CA LEU A 22 9.65 1.28 -0.25
C LEU A 22 10.53 1.96 -1.29
N GLN A 23 10.27 1.76 -2.59
CA GLN A 23 11.02 2.42 -3.65
C GLN A 23 10.89 3.94 -3.54
N TRP A 24 9.65 4.45 -3.38
CA TRP A 24 9.45 5.88 -3.19
C TRP A 24 10.19 6.42 -1.97
N TRP A 25 10.15 5.68 -0.85
CA TRP A 25 10.86 6.07 0.36
C TRP A 25 12.38 6.14 0.14
N GLN A 26 12.96 5.15 -0.54
CA GLN A 26 14.39 5.10 -0.86
C GLN A 26 14.82 6.23 -1.80
N ASP A 27 13.99 6.53 -2.80
CA ASP A 27 14.24 7.64 -3.71
C ASP A 27 14.32 8.97 -2.94
N ARG A 28 13.38 9.22 -2.02
CA ARG A 28 13.43 10.45 -1.18
C ARG A 28 14.62 10.47 -0.23
N TYR A 29 14.98 9.30 0.33
CA TYR A 29 16.11 9.21 1.26
C TYR A 29 17.44 9.50 0.56
N THR A 30 17.63 8.96 -0.64
CA THR A 30 18.83 9.16 -1.47
C THR A 30 18.88 10.55 -2.11
N GLU A 31 17.76 11.11 -2.55
CA GLU A 31 17.66 12.52 -2.99
C GLU A 31 18.05 13.51 -1.88
N GLY A 32 17.80 13.14 -0.62
CA GLY A 32 18.26 13.89 0.55
C GLY A 32 19.78 13.85 0.79
N GLY A 33 20.55 13.16 -0.05
CA GLY A 33 22.01 13.02 0.06
C GLY A 33 22.47 11.88 0.95
N ASN A 34 21.57 10.98 1.37
CA ASN A 34 21.93 9.85 2.23
C ASN A 34 22.27 8.60 1.41
N GLU A 35 23.09 7.71 1.98
CA GLU A 35 23.44 6.42 1.38
C GLU A 35 22.65 5.28 2.02
N LEU A 36 22.16 4.36 1.17
CA LEU A 36 21.53 3.12 1.62
C LEU A 36 22.61 2.13 2.08
N PRO A 37 22.33 1.26 3.08
CA PRO A 37 23.24 0.19 3.46
C PRO A 37 23.65 -0.70 2.27
N GLU A 38 24.88 -1.20 2.28
CA GLU A 38 25.38 -2.08 1.22
C GLU A 38 24.48 -3.32 1.06
N GLY A 39 24.20 -3.69 -0.19
CA GLY A 39 23.34 -4.84 -0.51
C GLY A 39 21.84 -4.58 -0.40
N THR A 40 21.41 -3.38 -0.02
CA THR A 40 19.98 -2.99 -0.02
C THR A 40 19.41 -3.04 -1.44
N PRO A 41 18.38 -3.87 -1.72
CA PRO A 41 17.76 -3.90 -3.04
C PRO A 41 17.08 -2.55 -3.33
N ASN A 42 17.50 -1.84 -4.37
CA ASN A 42 16.97 -0.51 -4.71
C ASN A 42 16.98 -0.27 -6.23
N GLY A 43 15.95 0.39 -6.75
CA GLY A 43 15.88 0.88 -8.13
C GLY A 43 15.50 -0.22 -9.13
N ILE A 44 16.04 -0.10 -10.34
CA ILE A 44 15.70 -1.01 -11.44
C ILE A 44 16.28 -2.40 -11.18
N GLY A 45 15.38 -3.38 -11.10
CA GLY A 45 15.71 -4.79 -10.87
C GLY A 45 16.28 -5.47 -12.11
N LYS A 46 17.14 -6.46 -11.89
CA LYS A 46 17.68 -7.33 -12.95
C LYS A 46 16.75 -8.50 -13.28
N GLY A 47 15.78 -8.78 -12.41
CA GLY A 47 14.81 -9.83 -12.59
C GLY A 47 13.70 -9.44 -13.56
N PRO A 48 12.65 -10.28 -13.62
CA PRO A 48 11.59 -10.12 -14.60
C PRO A 48 10.63 -8.96 -14.25
N TYR A 49 10.55 -8.52 -13.00
CA TYR A 49 9.63 -7.46 -12.57
C TYR A 49 10.23 -6.06 -12.66
N LYS A 50 11.54 -5.96 -12.95
CA LYS A 50 12.27 -4.68 -13.12
C LYS A 50 12.24 -3.76 -11.91
N SER A 51 11.90 -4.29 -10.74
CA SER A 51 12.05 -3.64 -9.44
C SER A 51 13.00 -4.47 -8.60
N ALA A 52 14.13 -3.90 -8.19
CA ALA A 52 15.12 -4.61 -7.40
C ALA A 52 14.52 -5.09 -6.07
N ILE A 53 13.63 -4.30 -5.46
CA ILE A 53 12.92 -4.63 -4.22
C ILE A 53 12.03 -5.85 -4.42
N PHE A 54 11.15 -5.84 -5.43
CA PHE A 54 10.20 -6.94 -5.60
C PHE A 54 10.84 -8.20 -6.20
N ASP A 55 11.78 -8.04 -7.14
CA ASP A 55 12.56 -9.16 -7.68
C ASP A 55 13.27 -9.92 -6.55
N ASP A 56 13.75 -9.20 -5.54
CA ASP A 56 14.33 -9.78 -4.33
C ASP A 56 13.27 -10.41 -3.41
N ALA A 57 12.24 -9.64 -3.08
CA ALA A 57 11.23 -10.01 -2.10
C ALA A 57 10.44 -11.26 -2.49
N ILE A 58 10.02 -11.39 -3.75
CA ILE A 58 9.16 -12.49 -4.20
C ILE A 58 9.78 -13.88 -4.00
N THR A 59 11.12 -13.94 -3.83
CA THR A 59 11.87 -15.19 -3.59
C THR A 59 12.08 -15.50 -2.10
N LYS A 60 11.68 -14.61 -1.20
CA LYS A 60 11.97 -14.65 0.25
C LYS A 60 10.73 -14.80 1.12
N PHE A 61 9.61 -15.17 0.52
CA PHE A 61 8.37 -15.48 1.22
C PHE A 61 7.96 -16.94 0.99
N MET A 62 7.46 -17.56 2.06
CA MET A 62 6.87 -18.90 2.02
C MET A 62 5.37 -18.81 1.78
N ALA A 63 4.80 -19.88 1.22
CA ALA A 63 3.40 -19.97 0.80
C ALA A 63 2.97 -18.81 -0.14
N PRO A 64 3.67 -18.60 -1.28
CA PRO A 64 3.39 -17.49 -2.20
C PRO A 64 2.03 -17.60 -2.89
N GLU A 65 1.38 -18.76 -2.83
CA GLU A 65 0.00 -18.96 -3.28
C GLU A 65 -1.05 -18.32 -2.36
N ARG A 66 -0.63 -17.76 -1.21
CA ARG A 66 -1.51 -17.10 -0.25
C ARG A 66 -1.41 -15.57 -0.38
N GLY A 67 -2.44 -14.88 0.09
CA GLY A 67 -2.38 -13.44 0.28
C GLY A 67 -1.48 -13.04 1.46
N GLY A 68 -1.19 -11.76 1.56
CA GLY A 68 -0.42 -11.15 2.64
C GLY A 68 -0.94 -9.74 2.92
N ASN A 69 -0.32 -9.06 3.88
CA ASN A 69 -0.67 -7.69 4.25
C ASN A 69 0.48 -6.75 3.92
N ILE A 70 0.18 -5.53 3.47
CA ILE A 70 1.19 -4.53 3.11
C ILE A 70 2.20 -4.35 4.25
N THR A 71 1.70 -4.24 5.49
CA THR A 71 2.53 -4.10 6.70
C THR A 71 3.57 -5.21 6.86
N THR A 72 3.23 -6.46 6.53
CA THR A 72 4.18 -7.58 6.63
C THR A 72 5.35 -7.39 5.68
N GLY A 73 5.09 -6.96 4.43
CA GLY A 73 6.14 -6.69 3.45
C GLY A 73 7.04 -5.53 3.87
N LEU A 74 6.44 -4.46 4.41
CA LEU A 74 7.18 -3.29 4.88
C LEU A 74 8.09 -3.61 6.07
N ILE A 75 7.57 -4.26 7.11
CA ILE A 75 8.35 -4.57 8.32
C ILE A 75 9.42 -5.62 8.02
N TRP A 76 9.12 -6.62 7.17
CA TRP A 76 10.14 -7.56 6.71
C TRP A 76 11.31 -6.84 6.04
N TYR A 77 11.03 -5.91 5.11
CA TYR A 77 12.09 -5.20 4.41
C TYR A 77 12.92 -4.33 5.35
N ILE A 78 12.25 -3.61 6.26
CA ILE A 78 12.90 -2.63 7.14
C ILE A 78 13.63 -3.31 8.30
N GLU A 79 12.94 -4.17 9.06
CA GLU A 79 13.42 -4.71 10.33
C GLU A 79 13.86 -6.19 10.23
N GLY A 80 13.44 -6.89 9.18
CA GLY A 80 13.67 -8.33 9.04
C GLY A 80 12.76 -9.15 9.95
N GLU A 81 11.63 -8.59 10.41
CA GLU A 81 10.69 -9.37 11.22
C GLU A 81 10.16 -10.55 10.39
N ASN A 82 10.19 -11.72 11.01
CA ASN A 82 9.55 -12.92 10.49
C ASN A 82 8.31 -13.21 11.33
N ALA A 83 7.20 -12.56 10.99
CA ALA A 83 5.91 -12.80 11.60
C ALA A 83 5.07 -13.74 10.71
N ALA A 84 4.87 -14.97 11.17
CA ALA A 84 3.93 -15.88 10.53
C ALA A 84 2.49 -15.50 10.94
N LEU A 85 1.69 -15.07 9.96
CA LEU A 85 0.25 -14.89 10.13
C LEU A 85 -0.47 -16.12 9.56
N ALA A 86 -1.42 -16.67 10.32
CA ALA A 86 -2.18 -17.83 9.88
C ALA A 86 -2.86 -17.52 8.53
N ASN A 87 -2.83 -18.47 7.60
CA ASN A 87 -3.42 -18.36 6.26
C ASN A 87 -2.84 -17.27 5.33
N HIS A 88 -1.70 -16.66 5.67
CA HIS A 88 -1.02 -15.70 4.81
C HIS A 88 0.35 -16.23 4.33
N SER A 89 0.90 -15.60 3.30
CA SER A 89 2.33 -15.69 3.02
C SER A 89 3.11 -15.05 4.16
N TYR A 90 4.31 -15.57 4.43
CA TYR A 90 5.14 -15.10 5.52
C TYR A 90 6.64 -15.15 5.18
N PRO A 91 7.46 -14.29 5.79
CA PRO A 91 8.87 -14.21 5.45
C PRO A 91 9.65 -15.50 5.74
N MET A 92 10.66 -15.78 4.93
CA MET A 92 11.66 -16.79 5.25
C MET A 92 12.55 -16.30 6.41
N PRO A 93 12.86 -17.15 7.40
CA PRO A 93 13.77 -16.77 8.48
C PRO A 93 15.13 -16.27 7.98
N GLY A 94 15.66 -15.20 8.58
CA GLY A 94 16.99 -14.67 8.25
C GLY A 94 17.07 -13.87 6.95
N THR A 95 15.93 -13.42 6.42
CA THR A 95 15.84 -12.56 5.23
C THR A 95 15.28 -11.18 5.56
N GLY A 96 15.46 -10.19 4.67
CA GLY A 96 14.99 -8.83 4.88
C GLY A 96 15.90 -8.01 5.81
N GLY A 97 15.33 -7.02 6.49
CA GLY A 97 16.05 -6.19 7.48
C GLY A 97 17.12 -5.28 6.89
N TYR A 98 16.97 -4.89 5.63
CA TYR A 98 17.96 -4.09 4.90
C TYR A 98 18.18 -2.72 5.51
N LEU A 99 17.15 -2.17 6.18
CA LEU A 99 17.20 -0.85 6.79
C LEU A 99 17.29 -0.91 8.33
N LYS A 100 17.53 -2.10 8.90
CA LYS A 100 17.56 -2.31 10.36
C LYS A 100 18.68 -1.53 11.03
N ASN A 101 19.81 -1.38 10.33
CA ASN A 101 21.01 -0.70 10.81
C ASN A 101 21.42 0.39 9.81
N MET A 102 20.62 1.46 9.69
CA MET A 102 21.05 2.61 8.91
C MET A 102 21.99 3.48 9.75
N GLN A 103 23.15 3.82 9.17
CA GLN A 103 24.12 4.76 9.76
C GLN A 103 24.71 4.30 11.10
N GLY A 104 24.84 2.99 11.31
CA GLY A 104 25.47 2.42 12.51
C GLY A 104 24.57 2.37 13.75
N GLU A 105 23.35 2.89 13.66
CA GLU A 105 22.37 2.84 14.74
C GLU A 105 21.24 1.86 14.42
N PRO A 106 20.74 1.10 15.41
CA PRO A 106 19.51 0.33 15.24
C PRO A 106 18.37 1.29 14.92
N VAL A 107 17.80 1.17 13.73
CA VAL A 107 16.60 1.91 13.35
C VAL A 107 15.42 1.16 13.92
N GLU A 108 14.88 1.61 15.04
CA GLU A 108 13.51 1.24 15.44
C GLU A 108 12.52 1.99 14.52
N TYR A 109 12.28 1.43 13.34
CA TYR A 109 11.16 1.85 12.50
C TYR A 109 9.89 1.15 12.97
N SER A 110 9.54 1.35 14.25
CA SER A 110 8.45 0.59 14.86
C SER A 110 7.14 0.78 14.10
N LYS A 111 6.26 -0.23 14.18
CA LYS A 111 4.90 -0.27 13.59
C LYS A 111 4.14 1.07 13.65
N LYS A 112 4.46 1.96 14.59
CA LYS A 112 3.96 3.34 14.68
C LYS A 112 4.19 4.20 13.43
N TYR A 113 5.17 3.88 12.58
CA TYR A 113 5.44 4.58 11.32
C TYR A 113 4.77 3.94 10.10
N ILE A 114 4.15 2.78 10.31
CA ILE A 114 3.35 2.04 9.34
C ILE A 114 1.93 1.96 9.91
N LEU A 115 1.20 3.06 9.82
CA LEU A 115 -0.16 3.11 10.36
C LEU A 115 -1.15 2.72 9.28
N SER A 116 -1.89 1.64 9.53
CA SER A 116 -3.19 1.41 8.91
C SER A 116 -4.24 2.29 9.59
N TYR A 117 -5.11 2.92 8.82
CA TYR A 117 -6.21 3.73 9.34
C TYR A 117 -7.51 3.31 8.68
N ASP A 118 -8.55 3.13 9.51
CA ASP A 118 -9.84 2.53 9.14
C ASP A 118 -10.96 3.09 10.04
N ASP A 119 -11.07 4.42 10.13
CA ASP A 119 -11.88 5.09 11.18
C ASP A 119 -13.21 5.69 10.68
N TRP A 120 -13.52 5.67 9.38
CA TRP A 120 -14.75 6.34 8.91
C TRP A 120 -16.02 5.51 9.08
N GLU A 121 -15.95 4.25 9.51
CA GLU A 121 -17.12 3.37 9.65
C GLU A 121 -18.15 3.86 10.67
N ASN A 122 -17.81 4.80 11.56
CA ASN A 122 -18.67 5.27 12.65
C ASN A 122 -19.18 6.72 12.50
N MET A 123 -19.09 7.33 11.30
CA MET A 123 -19.45 8.74 11.11
C MET A 123 -20.97 8.95 10.99
N ALA A 124 -21.45 10.09 11.52
CA ALA A 124 -22.87 10.40 11.59
C ALA A 124 -23.43 10.84 10.24
N THR A 125 -22.62 11.49 9.39
CA THR A 125 -23.01 11.93 8.04
C THR A 125 -21.97 11.60 6.98
N GLU A 126 -22.37 11.66 5.71
CA GLU A 126 -21.46 11.45 4.56
C GLU A 126 -20.47 12.60 4.42
N GLU A 127 -20.89 13.83 4.71
CA GLU A 127 -20.00 14.99 4.73
C GLU A 127 -18.90 14.84 5.79
N GLU A 128 -19.25 14.35 6.99
CA GLU A 128 -18.28 14.10 8.07
C GLU A 128 -17.28 13.00 7.66
N ALA A 129 -17.76 11.90 7.09
CA ALA A 129 -16.90 10.83 6.58
C ALA A 129 -15.92 11.35 5.51
N LEU A 130 -16.42 12.12 4.55
CA LEU A 130 -15.59 12.69 3.48
C LEU A 130 -14.56 13.68 4.02
N GLN A 131 -14.96 14.54 4.96
CA GLN A 131 -14.06 15.51 5.57
C GLN A 131 -12.92 14.83 6.33
N ILE A 132 -13.23 13.84 7.17
CA ILE A 132 -12.21 13.11 7.95
C ILE A 132 -11.27 12.32 7.05
N PHE A 133 -11.79 11.66 6.01
CA PHE A 133 -10.96 11.00 5.01
C PHE A 133 -10.03 12.00 4.32
N SER A 134 -10.58 13.15 3.89
CA SER A 134 -9.83 14.19 3.19
C SER A 134 -8.71 14.76 4.06
N GLU A 135 -9.02 15.13 5.30
CA GLU A 135 -8.03 15.67 6.24
C GLU A 135 -6.91 14.66 6.51
N ASN A 136 -7.24 13.40 6.77
CA ASN A 136 -6.25 12.34 7.04
C ASN A 136 -5.35 12.08 5.82
N LEU A 137 -5.95 11.94 4.63
CA LEU A 137 -5.20 11.68 3.39
C LEU A 137 -4.27 12.86 3.07
N LEU A 138 -4.79 14.08 3.12
CA LEU A 138 -4.04 15.28 2.78
C LEU A 138 -2.93 15.57 3.79
N ASN A 139 -3.16 15.35 5.10
CA ASN A 139 -2.11 15.52 6.09
C ASN A 139 -0.93 14.60 5.82
N ARG A 140 -1.17 13.34 5.42
CA ARG A 140 -0.11 12.38 5.06
C ARG A 140 0.62 12.79 3.78
N LEU A 141 -0.11 13.10 2.72
CA LEU A 141 0.47 13.57 1.45
C LEU A 141 1.33 14.83 1.63
N LYS A 142 0.86 15.80 2.42
CA LYS A 142 1.60 17.04 2.73
C LYS A 142 2.90 16.80 3.48
N THR A 143 3.00 15.69 4.24
CA THR A 143 4.26 15.30 4.88
C THR A 143 5.23 14.59 3.94
N GLY A 144 4.84 14.31 2.69
CA GLY A 144 5.67 13.54 1.75
C GLY A 144 5.63 12.02 1.99
N ALA A 145 4.66 11.55 2.78
CA ALA A 145 4.45 10.12 2.97
C ALA A 145 3.94 9.46 1.68
N VAL A 146 4.35 8.22 1.46
CA VAL A 146 3.77 7.34 0.43
C VAL A 146 2.68 6.48 1.03
N MET A 147 1.68 6.11 0.22
CA MET A 147 0.52 5.39 0.69
C MET A 147 0.22 4.14 -0.12
N GLY A 148 -0.19 3.11 0.61
CA GLY A 148 -0.80 1.90 0.07
C GLY A 148 -2.25 1.83 0.52
N LEU A 149 -3.10 1.24 -0.29
CA LEU A 149 -4.49 0.97 0.04
C LEU A 149 -4.71 -0.53 0.04
N GLU A 150 -5.31 -1.07 1.09
CA GLU A 150 -6.06 -2.32 0.96
C GLU A 150 -7.50 -1.97 0.59
N ILE A 151 -8.03 -2.68 -0.39
CA ILE A 151 -9.31 -2.43 -1.00
C ILE A 151 -10.14 -3.70 -0.97
N LYS A 152 -11.41 -3.58 -0.59
CA LYS A 152 -12.34 -4.71 -0.62
C LYS A 152 -13.17 -4.65 -1.90
N THR A 153 -12.96 -5.56 -2.83
CA THR A 153 -13.79 -5.65 -4.04
C THR A 153 -15.00 -6.55 -3.76
N HIS A 154 -16.18 -6.14 -4.21
CA HIS A 154 -17.45 -6.81 -3.87
C HIS A 154 -17.73 -8.11 -4.66
N VAL A 155 -16.77 -8.65 -5.42
CA VAL A 155 -17.02 -9.82 -6.27
C VAL A 155 -15.96 -10.90 -6.07
N GLY A 156 -16.43 -12.16 -6.09
CA GLY A 156 -15.72 -13.37 -5.70
C GLY A 156 -16.29 -13.94 -4.40
N LEU A 157 -16.43 -15.28 -4.33
CA LEU A 157 -16.83 -15.99 -3.10
C LEU A 157 -15.87 -15.61 -1.96
N GLY A 158 -16.23 -14.62 -1.15
CA GLY A 158 -15.46 -14.20 0.03
C GLY A 158 -15.08 -12.71 0.15
N GLY A 159 -15.36 -11.83 -0.83
CA GLY A 159 -15.03 -10.40 -0.71
C GLY A 159 -13.52 -10.16 -0.57
N ALA A 160 -12.76 -10.54 -1.59
CA ALA A 160 -11.31 -10.55 -1.57
C ALA A 160 -10.72 -9.15 -1.29
N LEU A 161 -9.71 -9.11 -0.41
CA LEU A 161 -8.88 -7.95 -0.19
C LEU A 161 -7.84 -7.87 -1.32
N HIS A 162 -7.67 -6.69 -1.90
CA HIS A 162 -6.65 -6.38 -2.90
C HIS A 162 -5.83 -5.19 -2.43
N ALA A 163 -4.58 -5.07 -2.87
CA ALA A 163 -3.69 -4.00 -2.41
C ALA A 163 -3.15 -3.21 -3.60
N ILE A 164 -3.25 -1.89 -3.52
CA ILE A 164 -2.85 -0.96 -4.58
C ILE A 164 -2.03 0.20 -4.01
N THR A 165 -1.28 0.89 -4.87
CA THR A 165 -0.47 2.05 -4.45
C THR A 165 -1.20 3.36 -4.77
N LEU A 166 -1.22 4.31 -3.82
CA LEU A 166 -1.82 5.64 -3.99
C LEU A 166 -0.71 6.71 -4.06
N TRP A 167 -0.73 7.50 -5.13
CA TRP A 167 0.30 8.49 -5.47
C TRP A 167 -0.10 9.94 -5.25
N GLY A 168 -1.39 10.25 -5.39
CA GLY A 168 -1.90 11.61 -5.17
C GLY A 168 -3.41 11.69 -5.05
N ALA A 169 -3.90 12.91 -4.85
CA ALA A 169 -5.32 13.20 -4.73
C ALA A 169 -5.67 14.56 -5.36
N GLU A 170 -6.88 14.68 -5.89
CA GLU A 170 -7.50 15.94 -6.29
C GLU A 170 -8.45 16.43 -5.20
N VAL A 171 -8.47 17.74 -4.98
CA VAL A 171 -9.35 18.38 -4.00
C VAL A 171 -10.21 19.46 -4.63
N ASN A 172 -11.39 19.66 -4.07
CA ASN A 172 -12.22 20.82 -4.41
C ASN A 172 -11.79 22.08 -3.62
N SER A 173 -12.53 23.18 -3.79
CA SER A 173 -12.25 24.46 -3.12
C SER A 173 -12.38 24.43 -1.59
N LYS A 174 -12.94 23.37 -1.01
CA LYS A 174 -13.07 23.14 0.43
C LYS A 174 -12.00 22.20 1.00
N ASN A 175 -11.04 21.75 0.20
CA ASN A 175 -10.09 20.68 0.53
C ASN A 175 -10.73 19.30 0.72
N GLU A 176 -11.92 19.05 0.18
CA GLU A 176 -12.49 17.71 0.16
C GLU A 176 -11.90 16.94 -1.03
N VAL A 177 -11.44 15.72 -0.78
CA VAL A 177 -10.86 14.84 -1.80
C VAL A 177 -11.96 14.38 -2.75
N THR A 178 -11.77 14.65 -4.04
CA THR A 178 -12.72 14.31 -5.10
C THR A 178 -12.26 13.13 -5.93
N SER A 179 -10.96 12.85 -5.97
CA SER A 179 -10.37 11.74 -6.71
C SER A 179 -9.00 11.40 -6.15
N VAL A 180 -8.58 10.14 -6.34
CA VAL A 180 -7.23 9.66 -6.02
C VAL A 180 -6.54 9.13 -7.27
N TYR A 181 -5.22 9.13 -7.26
CA TYR A 181 -4.39 8.59 -8.33
C TYR A 181 -3.70 7.33 -7.84
N ILE A 182 -3.92 6.22 -8.53
CA ILE A 182 -3.44 4.89 -8.11
C ILE A 182 -2.65 4.21 -9.21
N THR A 183 -1.86 3.23 -8.81
CA THR A 183 -1.40 2.16 -9.70
C THR A 183 -1.78 0.83 -9.08
N ASP A 184 -2.16 -0.11 -9.93
CA ASP A 184 -2.53 -1.46 -9.54
C ASP A 184 -1.65 -2.48 -10.25
N SER A 185 -1.16 -3.47 -9.50
CA SER A 185 -0.35 -4.56 -10.04
C SER A 185 -1.09 -5.46 -11.03
N ASP A 186 -2.42 -5.35 -11.09
CA ASP A 186 -3.31 -6.17 -11.90
C ASP A 186 -3.87 -5.39 -13.11
N ASP A 187 -3.45 -4.13 -13.30
CA ASP A 187 -3.94 -3.27 -14.39
C ASP A 187 -3.24 -3.56 -15.74
N TYR A 188 -2.02 -4.12 -15.76
CA TYR A 188 -1.23 -4.53 -16.95
C TYR A 188 -0.99 -3.47 -18.05
N GLU A 189 -1.71 -2.36 -18.04
CA GLU A 189 -1.56 -1.23 -18.96
C GLU A 189 -0.52 -0.21 -18.47
N HIS A 190 0.05 -0.43 -17.27
CA HIS A 190 1.05 0.42 -16.64
C HIS A 190 0.62 1.90 -16.48
N GLN A 191 -0.66 2.16 -16.24
CA GLN A 191 -1.18 3.52 -16.19
C GLN A 191 -1.32 4.01 -14.74
N LEU A 192 -1.11 5.32 -14.57
CA LEU A 192 -1.59 6.02 -13.39
C LEU A 192 -3.09 6.26 -13.58
N VAL A 193 -3.90 5.59 -12.78
CA VAL A 193 -5.37 5.63 -12.92
C VAL A 193 -5.95 6.67 -11.97
N ARG A 194 -6.82 7.52 -12.50
CA ARG A 194 -7.60 8.48 -11.71
C ARG A 194 -8.92 7.84 -11.28
N CYS A 195 -9.14 7.69 -9.98
CA CYS A 195 -10.33 7.10 -9.39
C CYS A 195 -11.15 8.17 -8.65
N PRO A 196 -12.37 8.51 -9.09
CA PRO A 196 -13.28 9.35 -8.34
C PRO A 196 -13.58 8.79 -6.94
N ILE A 197 -13.78 9.67 -5.95
CA ILE A 197 -14.21 9.28 -4.60
C ILE A 197 -15.73 9.51 -4.47
N GLU A 198 -16.41 8.55 -3.85
CA GLU A 198 -17.84 8.60 -3.55
C GLU A 198 -18.07 8.18 -2.09
N THR A 199 -19.07 8.76 -1.44
CA THR A 199 -19.56 8.31 -0.12
C THR A 199 -20.63 7.26 -0.32
N TYR A 200 -20.61 6.21 0.49
CA TYR A 200 -21.60 5.13 0.42
C TYR A 200 -22.32 4.96 1.76
N ASP A 201 -23.66 4.98 1.72
CA ASP A 201 -24.53 4.66 2.86
C ASP A 201 -24.75 3.14 2.94
N PHE A 202 -23.94 2.42 3.71
CA PHE A 202 -24.18 1.00 3.94
C PHE A 202 -25.08 0.81 5.16
N LYS A 203 -26.36 0.52 4.90
CA LYS A 203 -27.34 0.13 5.93
C LYS A 203 -27.57 -1.37 5.88
N SER A 204 -27.16 -2.06 6.94
CA SER A 204 -27.55 -3.45 7.20
C SER A 204 -28.15 -3.59 8.60
N GLU A 205 -28.85 -4.69 8.86
CA GLU A 205 -29.44 -4.97 10.18
C GLU A 205 -28.41 -5.04 11.33
N LEU A 206 -27.11 -5.15 11.00
CA LEU A 206 -26.01 -5.29 11.96
C LEU A 206 -25.08 -4.08 12.01
N TYR A 207 -25.10 -3.22 10.99
CA TYR A 207 -24.16 -2.10 10.84
C TYR A 207 -24.86 -0.89 10.23
N ASN A 208 -24.73 0.26 10.89
CA ASN A 208 -25.08 1.57 10.33
C ASN A 208 -23.76 2.33 10.16
N ALA A 209 -23.17 2.23 8.97
CA ALA A 209 -21.82 2.74 8.70
C ALA A 209 -21.78 3.53 7.40
N LYS A 210 -21.14 4.70 7.43
CA LYS A 210 -20.81 5.47 6.22
C LYS A 210 -19.41 5.08 5.78
N GLN A 211 -19.24 4.80 4.49
CA GLN A 211 -17.95 4.36 3.95
C GLN A 211 -17.47 5.28 2.84
N ILE A 212 -16.15 5.45 2.73
CA ILE A 212 -15.52 6.06 1.57
C ILE A 212 -15.20 4.98 0.57
N ALA A 213 -15.74 5.13 -0.63
CA ALA A 213 -15.47 4.29 -1.77
C ALA A 213 -14.68 5.09 -2.81
N MET A 214 -13.79 4.41 -3.53
CA MET A 214 -13.28 4.92 -4.79
C MET A 214 -13.94 4.18 -5.95
N LYS A 215 -14.23 4.90 -7.02
CA LYS A 215 -14.69 4.33 -8.27
C LYS A 215 -13.50 3.95 -9.13
N ILE A 216 -13.26 2.66 -9.28
CA ILE A 216 -12.23 2.15 -10.17
C ILE A 216 -12.83 2.10 -11.59
N PRO A 217 -12.23 2.78 -12.59
CA PRO A 217 -12.68 2.65 -13.98
C PRO A 217 -12.67 1.18 -14.39
N ALA A 218 -13.73 0.73 -15.07
CA ALA A 218 -13.80 -0.65 -15.56
C ALA A 218 -12.68 -0.87 -16.61
N GLY A 219 -11.81 -1.83 -16.34
CA GLY A 219 -10.84 -2.42 -17.28
C GLY A 219 -10.91 -3.96 -17.16
N GLU A 220 -10.15 -4.71 -17.97
CA GLU A 220 -10.23 -6.20 -18.01
C GLU A 220 -10.10 -6.85 -16.62
N ALA A 221 -9.34 -6.25 -15.68
CA ALA A 221 -9.18 -6.73 -14.31
C ALA A 221 -10.44 -6.56 -13.42
N TYR A 222 -11.39 -5.73 -13.85
CA TYR A 222 -12.55 -5.28 -13.08
C TYR A 222 -13.90 -5.49 -13.81
N GLU A 223 -13.91 -6.08 -15.01
CA GLU A 223 -15.13 -6.28 -15.83
C GLU A 223 -16.23 -7.10 -15.16
N GLU A 224 -15.86 -8.03 -14.27
CA GLU A 224 -16.81 -8.82 -13.48
C GLU A 224 -16.95 -8.33 -12.03
N GLY A 225 -16.19 -7.29 -11.62
CA GLY A 225 -16.00 -6.83 -10.26
C GLY A 225 -16.76 -5.55 -9.89
N GLY A 226 -17.31 -5.48 -8.68
CA GLY A 226 -17.94 -4.27 -8.14
C GLY A 226 -16.92 -3.13 -8.11
N THR A 227 -17.30 -1.99 -8.67
CA THR A 227 -16.45 -0.83 -8.98
C THR A 227 -16.10 0.03 -7.78
N TRP A 228 -16.15 -0.53 -6.57
CA TRP A 228 -15.99 0.22 -5.32
C TRP A 228 -15.19 -0.55 -4.26
N ALA A 229 -14.50 0.21 -3.42
CA ALA A 229 -13.49 -0.30 -2.50
C ALA A 229 -13.51 0.47 -1.18
N ILE A 230 -13.72 -0.24 -0.07
CA ILE A 230 -13.44 0.29 1.28
C ILE A 230 -11.93 0.43 1.40
N LEU A 231 -11.45 1.63 1.70
CA LEU A 231 -10.03 1.94 1.74
C LEU A 231 -9.45 1.68 3.13
N ARG A 232 -8.41 0.86 3.26
CA ARG A 232 -7.55 0.93 4.44
C ARG A 232 -6.25 1.58 4.04
N VAL A 233 -5.98 2.75 4.61
CA VAL A 233 -4.82 3.56 4.22
C VAL A 233 -3.62 3.19 5.07
N PHE A 234 -2.62 2.61 4.43
CA PHE A 234 -1.28 2.43 4.96
C PHE A 234 -0.41 3.58 4.51
N HIS A 235 0.47 4.04 5.37
CA HIS A 235 1.48 5.03 4.97
C HIS A 235 2.82 4.71 5.60
N ILE A 236 3.88 5.16 4.92
CA ILE A 236 5.22 5.23 5.50
C ILE A 236 5.60 6.70 5.53
N ALA A 237 5.93 7.19 6.72
CA ALA A 237 6.41 8.54 6.92
C ALA A 237 7.65 8.82 6.05
N PRO A 238 7.86 10.07 5.60
CA PRO A 238 9.05 10.46 4.86
C PRO A 238 10.33 10.08 5.64
N PRO A 239 11.45 9.85 4.95
CA PRO A 239 12.72 9.64 5.63
C PRO A 239 13.04 10.83 6.53
N LYS A 240 13.45 10.56 7.78
CA LYS A 240 14.04 11.62 8.62
C LYS A 240 15.42 11.92 8.05
N SER A 241 15.68 13.17 7.65
CA SER A 241 17.05 13.58 7.32
C SER A 241 17.90 13.43 8.58
N VAL A 242 18.88 12.53 8.55
CA VAL A 242 19.90 12.52 9.59
C VAL A 242 20.97 13.52 9.13
N ARG A 243 20.74 14.80 9.39
CA ARG A 243 21.79 15.80 9.20
C ARG A 243 22.78 15.67 10.36
N PHE A 244 24.05 15.44 10.02
CA PHE A 244 25.18 15.93 10.81
C PHE A 244 26.13 16.68 9.88
#